data_AF-A0A848BXK4-F1
#
_entry.id   AF-A0A848BXK4-F1
#
_cell.length_a   1.000
_cell.length_b   1.000
_cell.length_c   1.000
_cell.angle_alpha   90.00
_cell.angle_beta   90.00
_cell.angle_gamma   90.00
#
_symmetry.space_group_name_H-M   'P 1'
#
loop_
_entity.id
_entity.type
_entity.pdbx_description
1 polymer ?
#
loop_
_entity_poly.entity_id
_entity_poly.type
_entity_poly.pdbx_seq_one_letter_code
_entity_poly.pdbx_strand_id
1 'polypeptide(L)'
;MGLFFNKNLEFKIEELNNKIEELNNKIKTLNNIIAEKDQEVDILKLKLKHSEENTLSVESFEYLQEQIRVLTSEKQTLTNKIQVLEKSLDDSKNSILSMGQLEVMEKNLKKTKEENKTLSEKVNILEMKVKEVENSSVSPKQMEIMEKNLKKARAENLELQEKLSHYQETAKEVVKIQVEHRPMEFSENAIFLDKFKYKILIEDFFEGTKFKEVREFLLKKEYVFLNDIKNFKEIEGIDKKKNFKAACLKVQNFEKGIVPLEDRVLLCKGAKVQKIFKSFRKFTNYLVENNLEYMDNLDGADFKALSVKASIMSKSVKDIMNTAEEYFNTYKIKE
;
A
#
# COMPACT_ATOMS: atom_id res chain seq x y z
N MET A 1 75.00 98.11 103.77
CA MET A 1 74.02 97.03 103.52
C MET A 1 72.86 97.43 102.60
N GLY A 2 72.43 98.70 102.51
CA GLY A 2 71.27 99.10 101.68
C GLY A 2 71.41 98.96 100.16
N LEU A 3 72.63 99.05 99.60
CA LEU A 3 72.88 98.94 98.14
C LEU A 3 72.81 97.51 97.59
N PHE A 4 73.02 96.48 98.42
CA PHE A 4 72.98 95.08 97.99
C PHE A 4 71.57 94.51 97.92
N PHE A 5 70.67 94.94 98.81
CA PHE A 5 69.26 94.53 98.79
C PHE A 5 68.51 95.11 97.58
N ASN A 6 68.81 96.36 97.21
CA ASN A 6 68.18 97.03 96.07
C ASN A 6 68.55 96.36 94.73
N LYS A 7 69.82 95.97 94.56
CA LYS A 7 70.28 95.20 93.39
C LYS A 7 69.64 93.82 93.24
N ASN A 8 69.35 93.14 94.35
CA ASN A 8 68.71 91.82 94.32
C ASN A 8 67.23 91.93 93.92
N LEU A 9 66.54 92.97 94.40
CA LEU A 9 65.17 93.29 93.97
C LEU A 9 65.13 93.69 92.50
N GLU A 10 66.06 94.51 92.01
CA GLU A 10 66.19 94.87 90.58
C GLU A 10 66.38 93.62 89.71
N PHE A 11 67.28 92.71 90.08
CA PHE A 11 67.53 91.47 89.33
C PHE A 11 66.26 90.59 89.25
N LYS A 12 65.52 90.47 90.36
CA LYS A 12 64.29 89.67 90.40
C LYS A 12 63.13 90.31 89.64
N ILE A 13 63.06 91.65 89.62
CA ILE A 13 62.12 92.40 88.79
C ILE A 13 62.44 92.18 87.30
N GLU A 14 63.72 92.19 86.93
CA GLU A 14 64.14 91.96 85.55
C GLU A 14 63.86 90.51 85.09
N GLU A 15 64.11 89.52 85.95
CA GLU A 15 63.75 88.12 85.69
C GLU A 15 62.22 87.93 85.52
N LEU A 16 61.42 88.58 86.37
CA LEU A 16 59.96 88.55 86.26
C LEU A 16 59.47 89.26 84.99
N ASN A 17 60.06 90.40 84.62
CA ASN A 17 59.72 91.12 83.40
C ASN A 17 60.02 90.27 82.15
N ASN A 18 61.19 89.62 82.10
CA ASN A 18 61.55 88.72 81.01
C ASN A 18 60.55 87.55 80.90
N LYS A 19 60.10 87.00 82.03
CA LYS A 19 59.09 85.93 82.04
C LYS A 19 57.70 86.41 81.62
N ILE A 20 57.31 87.62 82.00
CA ILE A 20 56.06 88.26 81.55
C ILE A 20 56.11 88.48 80.04
N GLU A 21 57.23 88.95 79.51
CA GLU A 21 57.42 89.14 78.08
C GLU A 21 57.33 87.82 77.30
N GLU A 22 57.98 86.77 77.80
CA GLU A 22 57.88 85.42 77.23
C GLU A 22 56.43 84.89 77.24
N LEU A 23 55.70 85.08 78.33
CA LEU A 23 54.29 84.70 78.45
C LEU A 23 53.39 85.49 77.51
N ASN A 24 53.60 86.81 77.39
CA ASN A 24 52.85 87.65 76.46
C ASN A 24 53.07 87.23 75.01
N ASN A 25 54.30 86.86 74.65
CA ASN A 25 54.61 86.31 73.33
C ASN A 25 53.88 84.99 73.09
N LYS A 26 53.85 84.07 74.07
CA LYS A 26 53.08 82.81 73.98
C LYS A 26 51.57 83.05 73.84
N ILE A 27 51.01 83.99 74.59
CA ILE A 27 49.59 84.37 74.50
C ILE A 27 49.27 84.90 73.11
N LYS A 28 50.14 85.75 72.54
CA LYS A 28 49.96 86.27 71.19
C LYS A 28 49.97 85.15 70.13
N THR A 29 50.89 84.20 70.25
CA THR A 29 50.93 83.03 69.36
C THR A 29 49.68 82.17 69.49
N LEU A 30 49.22 81.91 70.73
CA LEU A 30 48.00 81.13 70.97
C LEU A 30 46.75 81.80 70.40
N ASN A 31 46.62 83.13 70.55
CA ASN A 31 45.48 83.86 69.99
C ASN A 31 45.44 83.80 68.46
N ASN A 32 46.59 83.84 67.80
CA ASN A 32 46.66 83.65 66.34
C ASN A 32 46.22 82.23 65.95
N ILE A 33 46.68 81.21 66.67
CA ILE A 33 46.26 79.82 66.41
C ILE A 33 44.76 79.63 66.63
N ILE A 34 44.19 80.23 67.68
CA ILE A 34 42.74 80.19 67.93
C ILE A 34 41.97 80.83 66.77
N ALA A 35 42.40 82.00 66.30
CA ALA A 35 41.75 82.67 65.17
C ALA A 35 41.81 81.82 63.88
N GLU A 36 42.94 81.17 63.60
CA GLU A 36 43.08 80.24 62.47
C GLU A 36 42.14 79.03 62.62
N LYS A 37 42.03 78.47 63.82
CA LYS A 37 41.16 77.33 64.10
C LYS A 37 39.68 77.69 64.03
N ASP A 38 39.29 78.89 64.47
CA ASP A 38 37.92 79.37 64.36
C ASP A 38 37.51 79.51 62.88
N GLN A 39 38.41 80.03 62.03
CA GLN A 39 38.20 80.07 60.58
C GLN A 39 38.05 78.66 59.98
N GLU A 40 38.90 77.71 60.39
CA GLU A 40 38.82 76.32 59.93
C GLU A 40 37.49 75.67 60.32
N VAL A 41 37.01 75.91 61.54
CA VAL A 41 35.72 75.42 62.03
C VAL A 41 34.56 76.01 61.22
N ASP A 42 34.59 77.30 60.90
CA ASP A 42 33.54 77.93 60.11
C ASP A 42 33.51 77.40 58.67
N ILE A 43 34.68 77.16 58.07
CA ILE A 43 34.79 76.49 56.76
C ILE A 43 34.20 75.08 56.82
N LEU A 44 34.49 74.31 57.88
CA LEU A 44 33.95 72.96 58.06
C LEU A 44 32.44 72.96 58.26
N LYS A 45 31.88 73.92 59.03
CA LYS A 45 30.42 74.08 59.18
C LYS A 45 29.74 74.37 57.85
N LEU A 46 30.32 75.24 57.02
CA LEU A 46 29.79 75.53 55.69
C LEU A 46 29.83 74.30 54.78
N LYS A 47 30.93 73.54 54.80
CA LYS A 47 31.06 72.28 54.04
C LYS A 47 30.06 71.22 54.52
N LEU A 48 29.83 71.11 55.83
CA LEU A 48 28.86 70.18 56.40
C LEU A 48 27.44 70.52 55.93
N LYS A 49 27.03 71.79 56.03
CA LYS A 49 25.73 72.25 55.57
C LYS A 49 25.52 71.99 54.07
N HIS A 50 26.53 72.27 53.25
CA HIS A 50 26.45 72.00 51.82
C HIS A 50 26.39 70.49 51.50
N SER A 51 27.03 69.64 52.31
CA SER A 51 26.94 68.18 52.17
C SER A 51 25.56 67.65 52.56
N GLU A 52 24.94 68.20 53.61
CA GLU A 52 23.59 67.84 54.05
C GLU A 52 22.51 68.27 53.04
N GLU A 53 22.70 69.41 52.37
CA GLU A 53 21.81 69.88 51.30
C GLU A 53 21.99 69.08 49.98
N ASN A 54 23.20 68.56 49.72
CA ASN A 54 23.50 67.76 48.52
C ASN A 54 23.24 66.25 48.66
N THR A 55 22.94 65.76 49.87
CA THR A 55 22.38 64.41 50.01
C THR A 55 20.98 64.38 49.42
N LEU A 56 20.83 63.69 48.28
CA LEU A 56 19.54 63.38 47.63
C LEU A 56 18.46 63.15 48.68
N SER A 57 17.40 63.98 48.67
CA SER A 57 16.34 63.86 49.67
C SER A 57 15.73 62.46 49.61
N VAL A 58 15.42 61.90 50.77
CA VAL A 58 14.81 60.56 50.89
C VAL A 58 13.56 60.42 50.01
N GLU A 59 12.80 61.51 49.84
CA GLU A 59 11.62 61.57 48.97
C GLU A 59 11.96 61.31 47.48
N SER A 60 13.11 61.77 46.99
CA SER A 60 13.55 61.50 45.61
C SER A 60 13.90 60.02 45.39
N PHE A 61 14.42 59.36 46.42
CA PHE A 61 14.74 57.93 46.38
C PHE A 61 13.48 57.07 46.46
N GLU A 62 12.51 57.42 47.32
CA GLU A 62 11.21 56.76 47.40
C GLU A 62 10.44 56.87 46.07
N TYR A 63 10.46 58.05 45.43
CA TYR A 63 9.86 58.25 44.11
C TYR A 63 10.48 57.36 43.03
N LEU A 64 11.81 57.28 43.00
CA LEU A 64 12.53 56.40 42.07
C LEU A 64 12.23 54.91 42.33
N GLN A 65 12.11 54.50 43.59
CA GLN A 65 11.72 53.12 43.93
C GLN A 65 10.30 52.79 43.45
N GLU A 66 9.37 53.73 43.56
CA GLU A 66 8.01 53.53 43.06
C GLU A 66 8.00 53.39 41.54
N GLN A 67 8.74 54.25 40.82
CA GLN A 67 8.89 54.10 39.36
C GLN A 67 9.49 52.74 38.97
N ILE A 68 10.53 52.27 39.68
CA ILE A 68 11.12 50.95 39.45
C ILE A 68 10.08 49.85 39.67
N ARG A 69 9.23 49.95 40.70
CA ARG A 69 8.17 48.98 40.97
C ARG A 69 7.16 48.93 39.83
N VAL A 70 6.68 50.08 39.38
CA VAL A 70 5.74 50.20 38.25
C VAL A 70 6.36 49.58 36.99
N LEU A 71 7.56 49.99 36.60
CA LEU A 71 8.25 49.46 35.43
C LEU A 71 8.48 47.93 35.52
N THR A 72 8.76 47.41 36.72
CA THR A 72 8.91 45.98 36.95
C THR A 72 7.59 45.23 36.72
N SER A 73 6.48 45.79 37.19
CA SER A 73 5.14 45.23 36.96
C SER A 73 4.72 45.26 35.47
N GLU A 74 5.06 46.35 34.76
CA GLU A 74 4.79 46.49 33.34
C GLU A 74 5.62 45.50 32.53
N LYS A 75 6.91 45.33 32.86
CA LYS A 75 7.78 44.33 32.26
C LYS A 75 7.22 42.92 32.44
N GLN A 76 6.73 42.58 33.63
CA GLN A 76 6.13 41.26 33.87
C GLN A 76 4.87 41.06 33.01
N THR A 77 4.02 42.08 32.93
CA THR A 77 2.80 42.06 32.11
C THR A 77 3.13 41.85 30.63
N LEU A 78 4.13 42.56 30.11
CA LEU A 78 4.59 42.42 28.73
C LEU A 78 5.18 41.03 28.48
N THR A 79 5.96 40.49 29.42
CA THR A 79 6.53 39.13 29.33
C THR A 79 5.42 38.07 29.21
N ASN A 80 4.38 38.18 30.03
CA ASN A 80 3.24 37.26 29.96
C ASN A 80 2.49 37.37 28.60
N LYS A 81 2.30 38.60 28.09
CA LYS A 81 1.68 38.81 26.77
C LYS A 81 2.51 38.19 25.64
N ILE A 82 3.83 38.32 25.69
CA ILE A 82 4.73 37.70 24.71
C ILE A 82 4.58 36.18 24.73
N GLN A 83 4.58 35.54 25.90
CA GLN A 83 4.40 34.08 26.00
C GLN A 83 3.07 33.60 25.41
N VAL A 84 1.97 34.34 25.64
CA VAL A 84 0.67 34.00 25.05
C VAL A 84 0.69 34.14 23.53
N LEU A 85 1.33 35.19 23.01
CA LEU A 85 1.47 35.40 21.57
C LEU A 85 2.36 34.33 20.93
N GLU A 86 3.47 33.94 21.56
CA GLU A 86 4.34 32.86 21.10
C GLU A 86 3.59 31.54 21.01
N LYS A 87 2.78 31.21 22.02
CA LYS A 87 1.96 30.00 21.99
C LYS A 87 0.92 30.03 20.86
N SER A 88 0.21 31.15 20.71
CA SER A 88 -0.79 31.33 19.65
C SER A 88 -0.17 31.28 18.24
N LEU A 89 1.04 31.81 18.10
CA LEU A 89 1.82 31.72 16.87
C LEU A 89 2.20 30.27 16.55
N ASP A 90 2.64 29.51 17.55
CA ASP A 90 3.02 28.10 17.36
C ASP A 90 1.80 27.23 17.02
N ASP A 91 0.65 27.46 17.69
CA ASP A 91 -0.63 26.83 17.36
C ASP A 91 -1.05 27.14 15.91
N SER A 92 -0.90 28.41 15.49
CA SER A 92 -1.19 28.84 14.12
C SER A 92 -0.24 28.20 13.10
N LYS A 93 1.06 28.10 13.42
CA LYS A 93 2.08 27.46 12.59
C LYS A 93 1.79 25.96 12.41
N ASN A 94 1.39 25.27 13.48
CA ASN A 94 1.00 23.86 13.43
C ASN A 94 -0.28 23.66 12.61
N SER A 95 -1.24 24.57 12.71
CA SER A 95 -2.43 24.58 11.85
C SER A 95 -2.06 24.78 10.36
N ILE A 96 -1.12 25.68 10.05
CA ILE A 96 -0.60 25.88 8.69
C ILE A 96 0.17 24.65 8.18
N LEU A 97 0.96 23.96 9.01
CA LEU A 97 1.64 22.72 8.64
C LEU A 97 0.67 21.56 8.36
N SER A 98 -0.50 21.57 8.99
CA SER A 98 -1.58 20.64 8.64
C SER A 98 -2.22 20.90 7.26
N MET A 99 -1.88 22.03 6.59
CA MET A 99 -2.19 22.30 5.18
C MET A 99 -1.36 21.50 4.16
N GLY A 100 -0.74 20.37 4.53
CA GLY A 100 -0.41 19.33 3.54
C GLY A 100 -1.61 18.93 2.66
N GLN A 101 -2.83 19.29 3.09
CA GLN A 101 -4.06 19.27 2.30
C GLN A 101 -4.00 20.11 1.01
N LEU A 102 -3.24 21.20 0.93
CA LEU A 102 -3.10 21.99 -0.31
C LEU A 102 -2.27 21.26 -1.36
N GLU A 103 -1.14 20.65 -0.98
CA GLU A 103 -0.36 19.83 -1.91
C GLU A 103 -1.17 18.62 -2.42
N VAL A 104 -1.97 18.01 -1.54
CA VAL A 104 -2.89 16.93 -1.89
C VAL A 104 -4.00 17.44 -2.82
N MET A 105 -4.58 18.61 -2.55
CA MET A 105 -5.58 19.24 -3.41
C MET A 105 -5.01 19.61 -4.78
N GLU A 106 -3.80 20.16 -4.86
CA GLU A 106 -3.11 20.48 -6.12
C GLU A 106 -2.84 19.23 -6.95
N LYS A 107 -2.35 18.16 -6.31
CA LYS A 107 -2.14 16.87 -6.98
C LYS A 107 -3.44 16.28 -7.51
N ASN A 108 -4.51 16.34 -6.71
CA ASN A 108 -5.83 15.88 -7.12
C ASN A 108 -6.39 16.73 -8.27
N LEU A 109 -6.26 18.05 -8.20
CA LEU A 109 -6.72 18.98 -9.24
C LEU A 109 -6.00 18.71 -10.56
N LYS A 110 -4.69 18.46 -10.52
CA LYS A 110 -3.90 18.14 -11.72
C LYS A 110 -4.37 16.83 -12.36
N LYS A 111 -4.60 15.79 -11.55
CA LYS A 111 -5.13 14.51 -12.02
C LYS A 111 -6.51 14.66 -12.67
N THR A 112 -7.44 15.36 -12.02
CA THR A 112 -8.77 15.63 -12.56
C THR A 112 -8.72 16.41 -13.88
N LYS A 113 -7.77 17.33 -14.03
CA LYS A 113 -7.59 18.10 -15.27
C LYS A 113 -7.13 17.22 -16.43
N GLU A 114 -6.23 16.27 -16.18
CA GLU A 114 -5.76 15.29 -17.17
C GLU A 114 -6.88 14.31 -17.58
N GLU A 115 -7.68 13.84 -16.61
CA GLU A 115 -8.85 12.99 -16.86
C GLU A 115 -9.90 13.72 -17.71
N ASN A 116 -10.20 14.99 -17.41
CA ASN A 116 -11.13 15.81 -18.18
C ASN A 116 -10.68 16.05 -19.62
N LYS A 117 -9.37 16.24 -19.85
CA LYS A 117 -8.82 16.36 -21.21
C LYS A 117 -9.08 15.08 -22.01
N THR A 118 -8.83 13.92 -21.40
CA THR A 118 -9.05 12.61 -22.02
C THR A 118 -10.54 12.36 -22.32
N LEU A 119 -11.43 12.77 -21.41
CA LEU A 119 -12.89 12.69 -21.60
C LEU A 119 -13.35 13.59 -22.75
N SER A 120 -12.85 14.82 -22.84
CA SER A 120 -13.17 15.73 -23.94
C SER A 120 -12.77 15.17 -25.30
N GLU A 121 -11.59 14.56 -25.40
CA GLU A 121 -11.15 13.89 -26.63
C GLU A 121 -12.07 12.72 -27.02
N LYS A 122 -12.53 11.92 -26.04
CA LYS A 122 -13.48 10.82 -26.29
C LYS A 122 -14.85 11.32 -26.75
N VAL A 123 -15.34 12.40 -26.16
CA VAL A 123 -16.61 13.03 -26.57
C VAL A 123 -16.52 13.50 -28.02
N ASN A 124 -15.43 14.18 -28.40
CA ASN A 124 -15.23 14.62 -29.79
C ASN A 124 -15.21 13.43 -30.78
N ILE A 125 -14.56 12.31 -30.42
CA ILE A 125 -14.54 11.10 -31.26
C ILE A 125 -15.95 10.52 -31.42
N LEU A 126 -16.73 10.48 -30.35
CA LEU A 126 -18.11 9.99 -30.40
C LEU A 126 -19.00 10.91 -31.24
N GLU A 127 -18.88 12.23 -31.09
CA GLU A 127 -19.60 13.20 -31.92
C GLU A 127 -19.27 13.05 -33.41
N MET A 128 -18.00 12.82 -33.75
CA MET A 128 -17.60 12.53 -35.14
C MET A 128 -18.25 11.25 -35.66
N LYS A 129 -18.25 10.17 -34.87
CA LYS A 129 -18.90 8.90 -35.25
C LYS A 129 -20.41 9.03 -35.41
N VAL A 130 -21.05 9.80 -34.53
CA VAL A 130 -22.49 10.08 -34.64
C VAL A 130 -22.79 10.84 -35.92
N LYS A 131 -22.00 11.87 -36.26
CA LYS A 131 -22.13 12.59 -37.53
C LYS A 131 -21.88 11.70 -38.75
N GLU A 132 -20.93 10.77 -38.69
CA GLU A 132 -20.71 9.78 -39.76
C GLU A 132 -21.93 8.87 -39.96
N VAL A 133 -22.56 8.43 -38.87
CA VAL A 133 -23.78 7.61 -38.91
C VAL A 133 -24.98 8.42 -39.40
N GLU A 134 -25.16 9.66 -38.94
CA GLU A 134 -26.25 10.55 -39.36
C GLU A 134 -26.16 10.94 -40.84
N ASN A 135 -24.95 11.13 -41.37
CA ASN A 135 -24.72 11.40 -42.78
C ASN A 135 -24.80 10.15 -43.68
N SER A 136 -24.81 8.95 -43.09
CA SER A 136 -25.09 7.69 -43.79
C SER A 136 -26.60 7.43 -43.90
N SER A 137 -27.31 8.36 -44.56
CA SER A 137 -28.70 8.13 -44.96
C SER A 137 -28.75 6.97 -45.95
N VAL A 138 -29.25 5.82 -45.52
CA VAL A 138 -29.45 4.63 -46.35
C VAL A 138 -30.41 5.01 -47.48
N SER A 139 -29.93 4.93 -48.73
CA SER A 139 -30.73 5.25 -49.90
C SER A 139 -32.00 4.40 -49.96
N PRO A 140 -33.14 4.88 -50.48
CA PRO A 140 -34.35 4.09 -50.65
C PRO A 140 -34.11 2.74 -51.36
N LYS A 141 -33.17 2.68 -52.31
CA LYS A 141 -32.75 1.43 -52.97
C LYS A 141 -32.01 0.46 -52.02
N GLN A 142 -31.17 0.98 -51.14
CA GLN A 142 -30.46 0.16 -50.15
C GLN A 142 -31.44 -0.38 -49.09
N MET A 143 -32.45 0.42 -48.72
CA MET A 143 -33.52 -0.03 -47.82
C MET A 143 -34.37 -1.13 -48.47
N GLU A 144 -34.70 -0.99 -49.76
CA GLU A 144 -35.42 -2.04 -50.52
C GLU A 144 -34.60 -3.35 -50.62
N ILE A 145 -33.28 -3.26 -50.81
CA ILE A 145 -32.37 -4.42 -50.82
C ILE A 145 -32.33 -5.08 -49.43
N MET A 146 -32.22 -4.28 -48.37
CA MET A 146 -32.25 -4.81 -46.99
C MET A 146 -33.57 -5.50 -46.70
N GLU A 147 -34.71 -4.94 -47.09
CA GLU A 147 -36.02 -5.57 -46.92
C GLU A 147 -36.16 -6.89 -47.69
N LYS A 148 -35.69 -6.95 -48.94
CA LYS A 148 -35.68 -8.19 -49.73
C LYS A 148 -34.82 -9.27 -49.07
N ASN A 149 -33.64 -8.90 -48.60
CA ASN A 149 -32.74 -9.83 -47.90
C ASN A 149 -33.35 -10.30 -46.57
N LEU A 150 -34.01 -9.42 -45.82
CA LEU A 150 -34.67 -9.78 -44.57
C LEU A 150 -35.86 -10.72 -44.80
N LYS A 151 -36.64 -10.52 -45.86
CA LYS A 151 -37.72 -11.42 -46.26
C LYS A 151 -37.19 -12.80 -46.67
N LYS A 152 -36.11 -12.84 -47.45
CA LYS A 152 -35.46 -14.10 -47.84
C LYS A 152 -34.92 -14.85 -46.63
N ALA A 153 -34.21 -14.16 -45.74
CA ALA A 153 -33.69 -14.76 -44.50
C ALA A 153 -34.82 -15.29 -43.60
N ARG A 154 -35.95 -14.59 -43.49
CA ARG A 154 -37.13 -15.07 -42.74
C ARG A 154 -37.73 -16.34 -43.34
N ALA A 155 -37.83 -16.42 -44.66
CA ALA A 155 -38.33 -17.60 -45.35
C ALA A 155 -37.40 -18.82 -45.16
N GLU A 156 -36.09 -18.62 -45.31
CA GLU A 156 -35.09 -19.66 -45.05
C GLU A 156 -35.12 -20.13 -43.59
N ASN A 157 -35.34 -19.21 -42.64
CA ASN A 157 -35.41 -19.54 -41.22
C ASN A 157 -36.68 -20.34 -40.88
N LEU A 158 -37.81 -20.02 -41.53
CA LEU A 158 -39.04 -20.80 -41.39
C LEU A 158 -38.85 -22.23 -41.93
N GLU A 159 -38.24 -22.38 -43.11
CA GLU A 159 -37.93 -23.68 -43.70
C GLU A 159 -36.97 -24.50 -42.82
N LEU A 160 -35.98 -23.85 -42.20
CA LEU A 160 -35.08 -24.49 -41.25
C LEU A 160 -35.81 -24.91 -39.96
N GLN A 161 -36.74 -24.09 -39.45
CA GLN A 161 -37.56 -24.46 -38.30
C GLN A 161 -38.45 -25.68 -38.59
N GLU A 162 -39.06 -25.73 -39.77
CA GLU A 162 -39.87 -26.88 -40.20
C GLU A 162 -39.02 -28.15 -40.31
N LYS A 163 -37.83 -28.06 -40.95
CA LYS A 163 -36.86 -29.17 -41.01
C LYS A 163 -36.43 -29.62 -39.61
N LEU A 164 -36.17 -28.68 -38.70
CA LEU A 164 -35.75 -28.98 -37.34
C LEU A 164 -36.88 -29.65 -36.54
N SER A 165 -38.12 -29.22 -36.71
CA SER A 165 -39.29 -29.88 -36.14
C SER A 165 -39.45 -31.29 -36.68
N HIS A 166 -39.31 -31.48 -37.99
CA HIS A 166 -39.35 -32.80 -38.62
C HIS A 166 -38.26 -33.72 -38.07
N TYR A 167 -37.00 -33.27 -38.01
CA TYR A 167 -35.92 -34.06 -37.44
C TYR A 167 -36.12 -34.37 -35.95
N GLN A 168 -36.70 -33.45 -35.18
CA GLN A 168 -37.03 -33.70 -33.77
C GLN A 168 -38.14 -34.75 -33.61
N GLU A 169 -39.17 -34.73 -34.46
CA GLU A 169 -40.21 -35.76 -34.49
C GLU A 169 -39.64 -37.11 -34.91
N THR A 170 -38.85 -37.15 -36.00
CA THR A 170 -38.15 -38.37 -36.42
C THR A 170 -37.21 -38.89 -35.33
N ALA A 171 -36.47 -38.02 -34.63
CA ALA A 171 -35.61 -38.42 -33.53
C ALA A 171 -36.41 -38.99 -32.34
N LYS A 172 -37.56 -38.40 -32.00
CA LYS A 172 -38.46 -38.94 -30.97
C LYS A 172 -39.03 -40.31 -31.37
N GLU A 173 -39.37 -40.49 -32.64
CA GLU A 173 -39.89 -41.74 -33.18
C GLU A 173 -38.81 -42.83 -33.24
N VAL A 174 -37.59 -42.47 -33.65
CA VAL A 174 -36.40 -43.34 -33.59
C VAL A 174 -36.06 -43.72 -32.15
N VAL A 175 -36.13 -42.80 -31.19
CA VAL A 175 -35.93 -43.08 -29.75
C VAL A 175 -37.02 -44.02 -29.22
N LYS A 176 -38.28 -43.87 -29.67
CA LYS A 176 -39.39 -44.78 -29.32
C LYS A 176 -39.13 -46.20 -29.82
N ILE A 177 -38.65 -46.33 -31.05
CA ILE A 177 -38.27 -47.62 -31.67
C ILE A 177 -37.02 -48.22 -30.99
N GLN A 178 -36.11 -47.40 -30.47
CA GLN A 178 -34.86 -47.83 -29.79
C GLN A 178 -35.03 -48.35 -28.35
N VAL A 179 -36.16 -48.13 -27.68
CA VAL A 179 -36.40 -48.64 -26.31
C VAL A 179 -36.97 -50.05 -26.31
N GLU A 180 -37.84 -50.40 -27.27
CA GLU A 180 -38.54 -51.69 -27.26
C GLU A 180 -37.75 -52.86 -27.88
N HIS A 181 -36.73 -52.59 -28.69
CA HIS A 181 -36.01 -53.62 -29.45
C HIS A 181 -34.48 -53.46 -29.45
N ARG A 182 -33.83 -53.05 -28.36
CA ARG A 182 -32.36 -52.85 -28.39
C ARG A 182 -31.62 -54.19 -28.58
N PRO A 183 -30.99 -54.45 -29.75
CA PRO A 183 -30.01 -55.52 -29.87
C PRO A 183 -28.69 -54.94 -29.36
N MET A 184 -27.93 -55.77 -28.66
CA MET A 184 -26.71 -55.44 -27.96
C MET A 184 -25.52 -55.28 -28.92
N GLU A 185 -25.68 -54.57 -30.03
CA GLU A 185 -24.65 -54.48 -31.09
C GLU A 185 -24.96 -53.27 -31.99
N PHE A 186 -24.52 -52.06 -31.63
CA PHE A 186 -24.51 -50.94 -32.58
C PHE A 186 -23.28 -50.05 -32.43
N SER A 187 -22.48 -50.08 -33.51
CA SER A 187 -21.65 -48.99 -34.05
C SER A 187 -20.34 -48.67 -33.33
N GLU A 188 -19.24 -49.17 -33.90
CA GLU A 188 -17.83 -48.93 -33.53
C GLU A 188 -17.37 -47.47 -33.61
N ASN A 189 -18.22 -46.50 -34.00
CA ASN A 189 -17.81 -45.10 -34.20
C ASN A 189 -18.73 -44.04 -33.56
N ALA A 190 -19.66 -44.43 -32.68
CA ALA A 190 -20.31 -43.45 -31.82
C ALA A 190 -19.35 -43.10 -30.66
N ILE A 191 -19.06 -41.82 -30.43
CA ILE A 191 -18.30 -41.37 -29.26
C ILE A 191 -19.16 -41.62 -28.02
N PHE A 192 -19.08 -42.82 -27.47
CA PHE A 192 -19.59 -43.12 -26.14
C PHE A 192 -18.67 -42.43 -25.14
N LEU A 193 -19.05 -41.23 -24.67
CA LEU A 193 -18.43 -40.60 -23.49
C LEU A 193 -18.83 -41.32 -22.18
N ASP A 194 -19.00 -42.64 -22.25
CA ASP A 194 -19.59 -43.47 -21.21
C ASP A 194 -18.54 -44.37 -20.54
N LYS A 195 -17.32 -44.44 -21.08
CA LYS A 195 -16.21 -45.18 -20.47
C LYS A 195 -14.98 -44.28 -20.31
N PHE A 196 -14.61 -44.04 -19.06
CA PHE A 196 -13.33 -43.40 -18.75
C PHE A 196 -12.20 -44.37 -19.10
N LYS A 197 -11.33 -43.96 -20.03
CA LYS A 197 -10.15 -44.70 -20.47
C LYS A 197 -8.89 -44.28 -19.70
N TYR A 198 -8.92 -43.12 -19.07
CA TYR A 198 -7.79 -42.52 -18.38
C TYR A 198 -8.12 -42.20 -16.92
N LYS A 199 -7.11 -42.28 -16.08
CA LYS A 199 -7.14 -41.90 -14.67
C LYS A 199 -7.04 -40.38 -14.54
N ILE A 200 -7.62 -39.83 -13.48
CA ILE A 200 -7.48 -38.43 -13.09
C ILE A 200 -6.61 -38.29 -11.84
N LEU A 201 -5.71 -37.31 -11.86
CA LEU A 201 -4.86 -36.99 -10.72
C LEU A 201 -5.68 -36.40 -9.58
N ILE A 202 -5.30 -36.72 -8.35
CA ILE A 202 -5.84 -36.06 -7.14
C ILE A 202 -5.59 -34.55 -7.19
N GLU A 203 -4.45 -34.12 -7.74
CA GLU A 203 -4.12 -32.71 -7.89
C GLU A 203 -5.09 -31.96 -8.79
N ASP A 204 -5.38 -32.52 -9.97
CA ASP A 204 -6.30 -31.94 -10.95
C ASP A 204 -7.75 -32.01 -10.43
N PHE A 205 -8.17 -33.17 -9.92
CA PHE A 205 -9.54 -33.36 -9.44
C PHE A 205 -9.87 -32.47 -8.23
N PHE A 206 -8.90 -32.16 -7.36
CA PHE A 206 -9.07 -31.28 -6.21
C PHE A 206 -8.28 -29.97 -6.36
N GLU A 207 -8.20 -29.40 -7.55
CA GLU A 207 -7.45 -28.16 -7.82
C GLU A 207 -7.93 -26.96 -6.98
N GLY A 208 -9.25 -26.82 -6.82
CA GLY A 208 -9.87 -25.68 -6.15
C GLY A 208 -9.38 -25.46 -4.71
N THR A 209 -9.13 -24.20 -4.33
CA THR A 209 -8.57 -23.80 -3.02
C THR A 209 -9.32 -24.37 -1.82
N LYS A 210 -10.64 -24.52 -1.93
CA LYS A 210 -11.49 -25.15 -0.89
C LYS A 210 -11.14 -26.61 -0.60
N PHE A 211 -10.50 -27.32 -1.51
CA PHE A 211 -10.11 -28.73 -1.34
C PHE A 211 -8.63 -28.91 -1.00
N LYS A 212 -7.89 -27.83 -0.75
CA LYS A 212 -6.44 -27.87 -0.50
C LYS A 212 -6.04 -28.87 0.59
N GLU A 213 -6.70 -28.84 1.75
CA GLU A 213 -6.41 -29.76 2.86
C GLU A 213 -6.72 -31.23 2.52
N VAL A 214 -7.78 -31.49 1.74
CA VAL A 214 -8.16 -32.83 1.29
C VAL A 214 -7.10 -33.34 0.31
N ARG A 215 -6.72 -32.53 -0.67
CA ARG A 215 -5.69 -32.84 -1.66
C ARG A 215 -4.35 -33.15 -1.00
N GLU A 216 -3.84 -32.26 -0.15
CA GLU A 216 -2.56 -32.42 0.55
C GLU A 216 -2.55 -33.68 1.42
N PHE A 217 -3.68 -33.97 2.08
CA PHE A 217 -3.82 -35.17 2.88
C PHE A 217 -3.76 -36.46 2.04
N LEU A 218 -4.46 -36.51 0.92
CA LEU A 218 -4.46 -37.67 0.02
C LEU A 218 -3.07 -37.93 -0.58
N LEU A 219 -2.40 -36.87 -1.02
CA LEU A 219 -1.03 -36.96 -1.53
C LEU A 219 -0.04 -37.44 -0.47
N LYS A 220 -0.19 -36.98 0.78
CA LYS A 220 0.63 -37.47 1.92
C LYS A 220 0.40 -38.96 2.23
N LYS A 221 -0.79 -39.48 1.90
CA LYS A 221 -1.14 -40.90 1.99
C LYS A 221 -0.77 -41.68 0.71
N GLU A 222 0.01 -41.08 -0.19
CA GLU A 222 0.49 -41.66 -1.44
C GLU A 222 -0.61 -41.98 -2.47
N TYR A 223 -1.79 -41.37 -2.33
CA TYR A 223 -2.82 -41.45 -3.37
C TYR A 223 -2.52 -40.45 -4.48
N VAL A 224 -2.09 -40.95 -5.63
CA VAL A 224 -1.78 -40.14 -6.82
C VAL A 224 -3.02 -39.96 -7.71
N PHE A 225 -3.79 -41.03 -7.93
CA PHE A 225 -4.98 -41.02 -8.78
C PHE A 225 -6.26 -41.22 -7.97
N LEU A 226 -7.32 -40.52 -8.37
CA LEU A 226 -8.64 -40.73 -7.78
C LEU A 226 -9.14 -42.16 -8.04
N ASN A 227 -8.88 -42.67 -9.23
CA ASN A 227 -9.31 -44.01 -9.68
C ASN A 227 -8.75 -45.16 -8.82
N ASP A 228 -7.64 -44.93 -8.11
CA ASP A 228 -7.01 -45.95 -7.26
C ASP A 228 -7.66 -46.00 -5.85
N ILE A 229 -8.55 -45.05 -5.53
CA ILE A 229 -9.27 -45.01 -4.26
C ILE A 229 -10.54 -45.86 -4.36
N LYS A 230 -10.57 -47.01 -3.65
CA LYS A 230 -11.74 -47.90 -3.63
C LYS A 230 -12.93 -47.32 -2.85
N ASN A 231 -12.67 -46.74 -1.68
CA ASN A 231 -13.71 -46.12 -0.85
C ASN A 231 -13.17 -44.85 -0.20
N PHE A 232 -13.57 -43.71 -0.76
CA PHE A 232 -13.10 -42.40 -0.30
C PHE A 232 -13.49 -42.09 1.15
N LYS A 233 -14.62 -42.60 1.63
CA LYS A 233 -15.12 -42.31 2.99
C LYS A 233 -14.37 -43.10 4.07
N GLU A 234 -13.78 -44.22 3.71
CA GLU A 234 -13.09 -45.14 4.64
C GLU A 234 -11.61 -44.79 4.85
N ILE A 235 -11.10 -43.77 4.15
CA ILE A 235 -9.71 -43.33 4.34
C ILE A 235 -9.56 -42.75 5.75
N GLU A 236 -8.80 -43.43 6.60
CA GLU A 236 -8.63 -43.06 8.01
C GLU A 236 -8.17 -41.60 8.18
N GLY A 237 -9.00 -40.77 8.83
CA GLY A 237 -8.70 -39.37 9.15
C GLY A 237 -9.04 -38.35 8.07
N ILE A 238 -9.66 -38.78 6.94
CA ILE A 238 -10.16 -37.88 5.88
C ILE A 238 -11.36 -37.03 6.35
N ASP A 239 -12.16 -37.59 7.26
CA ASP A 239 -13.37 -36.99 7.84
C ASP A 239 -13.09 -35.72 8.64
N LYS A 240 -11.89 -35.62 9.20
CA LYS A 240 -11.40 -34.48 9.98
C LYS A 240 -10.91 -33.31 9.11
N LYS A 241 -10.87 -33.46 7.77
CA LYS A 241 -10.36 -32.42 6.86
C LYS A 241 -11.42 -31.39 6.52
N LYS A 242 -11.00 -30.14 6.40
CA LYS A 242 -11.90 -29.06 5.99
C LYS A 242 -12.53 -29.38 4.64
N ASN A 243 -13.83 -29.11 4.51
CA ASN A 243 -14.64 -29.39 3.32
C ASN A 243 -14.76 -30.87 2.93
N PHE A 244 -14.54 -31.81 3.86
CA PHE A 244 -14.74 -33.26 3.65
C PHE A 244 -16.09 -33.60 3.00
N LYS A 245 -17.21 -33.05 3.53
CA LYS A 245 -18.56 -33.32 2.98
C LYS A 245 -18.68 -32.94 1.50
N ALA A 246 -18.11 -31.80 1.11
CA ALA A 246 -18.13 -31.34 -0.27
C ALA A 246 -17.22 -32.18 -1.16
N ALA A 247 -16.06 -32.62 -0.66
CA ALA A 247 -15.17 -33.51 -1.37
C ALA A 247 -15.82 -34.88 -1.59
N CYS A 248 -16.47 -35.43 -0.57
CA CYS A 248 -17.22 -36.66 -0.65
C CYS A 248 -18.34 -36.59 -1.71
N LEU A 249 -19.12 -35.50 -1.73
CA LEU A 249 -20.14 -35.31 -2.76
C LEU A 249 -19.52 -35.24 -4.17
N LYS A 250 -18.37 -34.57 -4.31
CA LYS A 250 -17.66 -34.48 -5.58
C LYS A 250 -17.21 -35.85 -6.08
N VAL A 251 -16.66 -36.70 -5.20
CA VAL A 251 -16.27 -38.08 -5.54
C VAL A 251 -17.49 -38.95 -5.88
N GLN A 252 -18.58 -38.85 -5.10
CA GLN A 252 -19.81 -39.56 -5.41
C GLN A 252 -20.40 -39.19 -6.78
N ASN A 253 -20.31 -37.91 -7.17
CA ASN A 253 -20.72 -37.48 -8.51
C ASN A 253 -19.82 -38.09 -9.58
N PHE A 254 -18.51 -38.14 -9.36
CA PHE A 254 -17.55 -38.78 -10.25
C PHE A 254 -17.82 -40.29 -10.43
N GLU A 255 -18.08 -41.03 -9.35
CA GLU A 255 -18.45 -42.45 -9.38
C GLU A 255 -19.74 -42.71 -10.18
N LYS A 256 -20.67 -41.75 -10.16
CA LYS A 256 -21.92 -41.77 -10.96
C LYS A 256 -21.73 -41.32 -12.41
N GLY A 257 -20.50 -41.00 -12.82
CA GLY A 257 -20.20 -40.46 -14.15
C GLY A 257 -20.65 -39.02 -14.36
N ILE A 258 -21.01 -38.28 -13.30
CA ILE A 258 -21.39 -36.86 -13.34
C ILE A 258 -20.12 -36.03 -13.17
N VAL A 259 -19.46 -35.74 -14.29
CA VAL A 259 -18.16 -35.06 -14.34
C VAL A 259 -18.25 -33.83 -15.26
N PRO A 260 -17.60 -32.69 -14.89
CA PRO A 260 -17.49 -31.51 -15.76
C PRO A 260 -16.91 -31.85 -17.14
N LEU A 261 -17.24 -31.06 -18.16
CA LEU A 261 -16.84 -31.34 -19.54
C LEU A 261 -15.31 -31.42 -19.71
N GLU A 262 -14.57 -30.52 -19.06
CA GLU A 262 -13.11 -30.44 -19.15
C GLU A 262 -12.44 -31.71 -18.59
N ASP A 263 -12.85 -32.14 -17.40
CA ASP A 263 -12.43 -33.39 -16.77
C ASP A 263 -12.87 -34.60 -17.61
N ARG A 264 -14.06 -34.57 -18.20
CA ARG A 264 -14.59 -35.65 -19.05
C ARG A 264 -13.75 -35.83 -20.31
N VAL A 265 -13.29 -34.75 -20.95
CA VAL A 265 -12.40 -34.85 -22.12
C VAL A 265 -11.09 -35.52 -21.73
N LEU A 266 -10.49 -35.16 -20.59
CA LEU A 266 -9.28 -35.79 -20.08
C LEU A 266 -9.49 -37.28 -19.81
N LEU A 267 -10.59 -37.65 -19.13
CA LEU A 267 -10.88 -39.05 -18.77
C LEU A 267 -11.15 -39.94 -19.99
N CYS A 268 -11.71 -39.38 -21.06
CA CYS A 268 -12.04 -40.14 -22.27
C CYS A 268 -10.92 -40.12 -23.31
N LYS A 269 -10.22 -39.00 -23.49
CA LYS A 269 -9.22 -38.80 -24.56
C LYS A 269 -7.77 -38.66 -24.06
N GLY A 270 -7.56 -38.59 -22.76
CA GLY A 270 -6.24 -38.37 -22.17
C GLY A 270 -5.78 -36.93 -22.26
N ALA A 271 -4.55 -36.68 -21.82
CA ALA A 271 -3.96 -35.35 -21.79
C ALA A 271 -3.68 -34.83 -23.20
N LYS A 272 -3.55 -33.51 -23.34
CA LYS A 272 -3.12 -32.90 -24.61
C LYS A 272 -1.68 -33.30 -24.94
N VAL A 273 -1.42 -33.63 -26.20
CA VAL A 273 -0.08 -34.01 -26.68
C VAL A 273 0.96 -32.90 -26.43
N GLN A 274 0.53 -31.63 -26.44
CA GLN A 274 1.37 -30.47 -26.11
C GLN A 274 1.92 -30.49 -24.68
N LYS A 275 1.14 -31.01 -23.72
CA LYS A 275 1.55 -31.10 -22.31
C LYS A 275 2.60 -32.21 -22.13
N ILE A 276 2.42 -33.32 -22.85
CA ILE A 276 3.27 -34.51 -22.72
C ILE A 276 4.57 -34.35 -23.50
N PHE A 277 4.51 -33.95 -24.77
CA PHE A 277 5.68 -33.84 -25.65
C PHE A 277 6.24 -32.41 -25.75
N LYS A 278 6.22 -31.66 -24.64
CA LYS A 278 6.67 -30.25 -24.61
C LYS A 278 8.12 -30.05 -25.11
N SER A 279 8.99 -31.06 -24.93
CA SER A 279 10.38 -31.07 -25.40
C SER A 279 10.52 -31.35 -26.90
N PHE A 280 9.49 -31.87 -27.56
CA PHE A 280 9.51 -32.28 -28.97
C PHE A 280 8.63 -31.36 -29.84
N ARG A 281 8.91 -30.05 -29.82
CA ARG A 281 8.07 -29.02 -30.47
C ARG A 281 7.67 -29.33 -31.92
N LYS A 282 8.60 -29.81 -32.76
CA LYS A 282 8.29 -30.16 -34.16
C LYS A 282 7.27 -31.30 -34.26
N PHE A 283 7.42 -32.33 -33.43
CA PHE A 283 6.51 -33.47 -33.37
C PHE A 283 5.13 -33.02 -32.89
N THR A 284 5.10 -32.25 -31.80
CA THR A 284 3.86 -31.70 -31.24
C THR A 284 3.11 -30.80 -32.23
N ASN A 285 3.81 -29.92 -32.95
CA ASN A 285 3.19 -29.06 -33.95
C ASN A 285 2.58 -29.89 -35.09
N TYR A 286 3.33 -30.87 -35.59
CA TYR A 286 2.82 -31.79 -36.61
C TYR A 286 1.54 -32.50 -36.15
N LEU A 287 1.52 -33.03 -34.92
CA LEU A 287 0.33 -33.69 -34.37
C LEU A 287 -0.88 -32.75 -34.33
N VAL A 288 -0.70 -31.52 -33.84
CA VAL A 288 -1.76 -30.52 -33.73
C VAL A 288 -2.27 -30.09 -35.11
N GLU A 289 -1.38 -29.84 -36.07
CA GLU A 289 -1.75 -29.51 -37.45
C GLU A 289 -2.54 -30.63 -38.15
N ASN A 290 -2.39 -31.87 -37.69
CA ASN A 290 -3.09 -33.05 -38.21
C ASN A 290 -4.25 -33.50 -37.30
N ASN A 291 -4.75 -32.63 -36.41
CA ASN A 291 -5.88 -32.89 -35.50
C ASN A 291 -5.66 -34.06 -34.51
N LEU A 292 -4.40 -34.38 -34.19
CA LEU A 292 -4.01 -35.37 -33.17
C LEU A 292 -3.70 -34.65 -31.86
N GLU A 293 -4.73 -34.08 -31.24
CA GLU A 293 -4.58 -33.17 -30.09
C GLU A 293 -4.39 -33.87 -28.74
N TYR A 294 -4.85 -35.11 -28.60
CA TYR A 294 -4.91 -35.84 -27.33
C TYR A 294 -4.14 -37.15 -27.37
N MET A 295 -3.70 -37.63 -26.20
CA MET A 295 -2.94 -38.87 -26.09
C MET A 295 -3.69 -40.10 -26.61
N ASP A 296 -5.03 -40.16 -26.50
CA ASP A 296 -5.84 -41.25 -27.08
C ASP A 296 -5.72 -41.32 -28.61
N ASN A 297 -5.40 -40.21 -29.29
CA ASN A 297 -5.14 -40.23 -30.73
C ASN A 297 -3.84 -40.96 -31.10
N LEU A 298 -2.97 -41.20 -30.12
CA LEU A 298 -1.67 -41.86 -30.30
C LEU A 298 -1.68 -43.29 -29.74
N ASP A 299 -2.80 -43.74 -29.19
CA ASP A 299 -2.95 -45.10 -28.67
C ASP A 299 -2.87 -46.11 -29.83
N GLY A 300 -1.86 -46.98 -29.80
CA GLY A 300 -1.58 -47.91 -30.89
C GLY A 300 -1.02 -47.28 -32.17
N ALA A 301 -0.60 -46.00 -32.14
CA ALA A 301 -0.06 -45.33 -33.32
C ALA A 301 1.36 -45.79 -33.68
N ASP A 302 1.69 -45.79 -34.98
CA ASP A 302 3.05 -46.02 -35.46
C ASP A 302 3.91 -44.75 -35.31
N PHE A 303 4.58 -44.63 -34.17
CA PHE A 303 5.46 -43.50 -33.86
C PHE A 303 6.65 -43.38 -34.82
N LYS A 304 7.10 -44.45 -35.48
CA LYS A 304 8.17 -44.37 -36.48
C LYS A 304 7.64 -43.67 -37.72
N ALA A 305 6.48 -44.07 -38.22
CA ALA A 305 5.85 -43.43 -39.36
C ALA A 305 5.49 -41.96 -39.07
N LEU A 306 4.92 -41.67 -37.89
CA LEU A 306 4.59 -40.30 -37.49
C LEU A 306 5.83 -39.42 -37.35
N SER A 307 6.93 -39.96 -36.82
CA SER A 307 8.18 -39.22 -36.67
C SER A 307 8.83 -38.90 -38.02
N VAL A 308 8.73 -39.80 -39.00
CA VAL A 308 9.19 -39.54 -40.38
C VAL A 308 8.38 -38.41 -41.00
N LYS A 309 7.04 -38.45 -40.89
CA LYS A 309 6.16 -37.39 -41.40
C LYS A 309 6.42 -36.04 -40.73
N ALA A 310 6.72 -36.04 -39.43
CA ALA A 310 7.08 -34.86 -38.66
C ALA A 310 8.55 -34.40 -38.85
N SER A 311 9.32 -35.05 -39.73
CA SER A 311 10.75 -34.74 -39.98
C SER A 311 11.61 -34.76 -38.69
N ILE A 312 11.39 -35.77 -37.84
CA ILE A 312 12.11 -35.97 -36.57
C ILE A 312 13.31 -36.91 -36.78
N MET A 313 14.43 -36.61 -36.12
CA MET A 313 15.61 -37.48 -36.16
C MET A 313 15.34 -38.83 -35.50
N SER A 314 15.87 -39.90 -36.09
CA SER A 314 15.71 -41.29 -35.61
C SER A 314 16.04 -41.48 -34.13
N LYS A 315 17.06 -40.77 -33.62
CA LYS A 315 17.47 -40.82 -32.21
C LYS A 315 16.38 -40.33 -31.24
N SER A 316 15.60 -39.32 -31.65
CA SER A 316 14.52 -38.75 -30.84
C SER A 316 13.23 -39.57 -30.88
N VAL A 317 13.06 -40.44 -31.89
CA VAL A 317 11.88 -41.30 -32.03
C VAL A 317 11.75 -42.24 -30.84
N LYS A 318 12.86 -42.81 -30.38
CA LYS A 318 12.88 -43.71 -29.22
C LYS A 318 12.43 -42.98 -27.94
N ASP A 319 12.87 -41.74 -27.74
CA ASP A 319 12.49 -40.95 -26.56
C ASP A 319 11.00 -40.57 -26.59
N ILE A 320 10.45 -40.26 -27.77
CA ILE A 320 9.02 -40.00 -27.98
C ILE A 320 8.21 -41.27 -27.68
N MET A 321 8.63 -42.43 -28.20
CA MET A 321 7.97 -43.72 -27.92
C MET A 321 7.97 -44.03 -26.43
N ASN A 322 9.12 -43.93 -25.77
CA ASN A 322 9.24 -44.18 -24.33
C ASN A 322 8.33 -43.23 -23.52
N THR A 323 8.25 -41.95 -23.90
CA THR A 323 7.38 -40.97 -23.23
C THR A 323 5.90 -41.33 -23.41
N ALA A 324 5.50 -41.78 -24.60
CA ALA A 324 4.14 -42.23 -24.86
C ALA A 324 3.79 -43.50 -24.07
N GLU A 325 4.69 -44.49 -24.08
CA GLU A 325 4.54 -45.74 -23.33
C GLU A 325 4.43 -45.49 -21.83
N GLU A 326 5.30 -44.65 -21.26
CA GLU A 326 5.26 -44.26 -19.85
C GLU A 326 3.91 -43.58 -19.50
N TYR A 327 3.43 -42.69 -20.37
CA TYR A 327 2.14 -42.05 -20.20
C TYR A 327 1.00 -43.07 -20.20
N PHE A 328 0.92 -43.95 -21.22
CA PHE A 328 -0.15 -44.93 -21.29
C PHE A 328 -0.11 -45.92 -20.12
N ASN A 329 1.08 -46.38 -19.72
CA ASN A 329 1.24 -47.28 -18.59
C ASN A 329 0.80 -46.67 -17.25
N THR A 330 0.99 -45.36 -17.10
CA THR A 330 0.70 -44.63 -15.87
C THR A 330 -0.75 -44.17 -15.79
N TYR A 331 -1.27 -43.59 -16.88
CA TYR A 331 -2.54 -42.86 -16.88
C TYR A 331 -3.69 -43.64 -17.51
N LYS A 332 -3.44 -44.64 -18.38
CA LYS A 332 -4.53 -45.41 -18.98
C LYS A 332 -5.09 -46.39 -17.96
N ILE A 333 -6.42 -46.49 -17.87
CA ILE A 333 -7.10 -47.49 -17.08
C ILE A 333 -6.91 -48.83 -17.81
N LYS A 334 -6.29 -49.78 -17.12
CA LYS A 334 -6.13 -51.15 -17.64
C LYS A 334 -7.45 -51.87 -17.43
N GLU A 335 -8.03 -52.38 -18.50
CA GLU A 335 -9.22 -53.25 -18.45
C GLU A 335 -8.91 -54.59 -17.76
#